data_AF-A0A7V9KEN7-F1
#
_entry.id   AF-A0A7V9KEN7-F1
#
_cell.length_a   1.000
_cell.length_b   1.000
_cell.length_c   1.000
_cell.angle_alpha   90.00
_cell.angle_beta   90.00
_cell.angle_gamma   90.00
#
_symmetry.space_group_name_H-M   'P 1'
#
loop_
_entity.id
_entity.type
_entity.pdbx_description
1 polymer ?
#
loop_
_entity_poly.entity_id
_entity_poly.type
_entity_poly.pdbx_seq_one_letter_code
_entity_poly.pdbx_strand_id
1 'polypeptide(L)'
;MSDAALRDATQLVRTIADTVLENEKYFSDLDAVVGDGDFGYSLARGFGKLIEDWDAMEYDDVSGLLKKTAMVLSSRIGGTSGPIWGTAFLRA
;
A
#
# COMPACT_ATOMS: atom_id res chain seq x y z
N MET A 1 -10.30 -20.86 -2.62
CA MET A 1 -8.84 -20.69 -2.41
C MET A 1 -8.48 -21.33 -1.08
N SER A 2 -7.23 -21.76 -0.86
CA SER A 2 -6.86 -22.29 0.46
C SER A 2 -6.76 -21.16 1.49
N ASP A 3 -7.17 -21.42 2.73
CA ASP A 3 -7.02 -20.47 3.85
C ASP A 3 -5.58 -20.00 4.03
N ALA A 4 -4.61 -20.85 3.66
CA ALA A 4 -3.19 -20.51 3.66
C ALA A 4 -2.88 -19.36 2.70
N ALA A 5 -3.41 -19.37 1.47
CA ALA A 5 -3.13 -18.32 0.49
C ALA A 5 -3.69 -16.95 0.92
N LEU A 6 -4.88 -16.93 1.52
CA LEU A 6 -5.46 -15.70 2.05
C LEU A 6 -4.61 -15.15 3.20
N ARG A 7 -4.27 -16.00 4.18
CA ARG A 7 -3.42 -15.60 5.31
C ARG A 7 -2.05 -15.08 4.85
N ASP A 8 -1.42 -15.74 3.89
CA ASP A 8 -0.12 -15.34 3.36
C ASP A 8 -0.23 -13.99 2.62
N ALA A 9 -1.28 -13.77 1.84
CA ALA A 9 -1.54 -12.49 1.18
C ALA A 9 -1.80 -11.37 2.21
N THR A 10 -2.60 -11.62 3.24
CA THR A 10 -2.84 -10.66 4.33
C THR A 10 -1.52 -10.27 5.01
N GLN A 11 -0.68 -11.26 5.33
CA GLN A 11 0.63 -11.01 5.93
C GLN A 11 1.56 -10.23 4.98
N LEU A 12 1.55 -10.55 3.68
CA LEU A 12 2.36 -9.86 2.68
C LEU A 12 1.95 -8.38 2.57
N VAL A 13 0.66 -8.09 2.42
CA VAL A 13 0.16 -6.71 2.33
C VAL A 13 0.51 -5.92 3.59
N ARG A 14 0.36 -6.54 4.78
CA ARG A 14 0.74 -5.92 6.04
C ARG A 14 2.23 -5.60 6.10
N THR A 15 3.08 -6.54 5.69
CA THR A 15 4.54 -6.37 5.66
C THR A 15 4.95 -5.25 4.72
N ILE A 16 4.30 -5.12 3.55
CA ILE A 16 4.55 -4.02 2.62
C ILE A 16 4.21 -2.68 3.28
N ALA A 17 3.04 -2.58 3.92
CA ALA A 17 2.61 -1.35 4.59
C ALA A 17 3.57 -0.95 5.72
N ASP A 18 3.92 -1.89 6.60
CA ASP A 18 4.85 -1.64 7.71
C ASP A 18 6.23 -1.21 7.18
N THR A 19 6.74 -1.89 6.14
CA THR A 19 8.02 -1.52 5.50
C THR A 19 7.99 -0.09 4.94
N VAL A 20 6.90 0.31 4.28
CA VAL A 20 6.75 1.66 3.75
C VAL A 20 6.77 2.70 4.87
N LEU A 21 6.03 2.45 5.95
CA LEU A 21 5.91 3.38 7.07
C LEU A 21 7.24 3.53 7.83
N GLU A 22 7.96 2.43 8.07
CA GLU A 22 9.28 2.44 8.70
C GLU A 22 10.33 3.19 7.88
N ASN A 23 10.17 3.23 6.55
CA ASN A 23 11.13 3.81 5.62
C ASN A 23 10.68 5.16 5.03
N GLU A 24 9.63 5.80 5.55
CA GLU A 24 9.10 7.07 5.02
C GLU A 24 10.23 8.09 4.78
N LYS A 25 11.01 8.39 5.82
CA LYS A 25 12.11 9.35 5.71
C LYS A 25 13.17 8.89 4.71
N TYR A 26 13.56 7.62 4.76
CA TYR A 26 14.60 7.09 3.88
C TYR A 26 14.20 7.18 2.41
N PHE A 27 12.95 6.87 2.08
CA PHE A 27 12.42 6.96 0.72
C PHE A 27 12.31 8.41 0.23
N SER A 28 11.89 9.33 1.09
CA SER A 28 11.90 10.76 0.79
C SER A 28 13.32 11.30 0.60
N ASP A 29 14.30 10.87 1.39
CA ASP A 29 15.69 11.28 1.25
C ASP A 29 16.29 10.80 -0.08
N LEU A 30 15.97 9.58 -0.52
CA LEU A 30 16.37 9.06 -1.84
C LEU A 30 15.75 9.84 -2.98
N ASP A 31 14.45 10.13 -2.87
CA ASP A 31 13.72 10.89 -3.89
C ASP A 31 14.20 12.34 -3.97
N ALA A 32 14.58 12.96 -2.85
CA ALA A 32 15.11 14.33 -2.84
C ALA A 32 16.44 14.49 -3.62
N VAL A 33 17.15 13.39 -3.92
CA VAL A 33 18.39 13.46 -4.73
C VAL A 33 18.10 13.81 -6.19
N VAL A 34 16.97 13.34 -6.75
CA VAL A 34 16.66 13.45 -8.19
C VAL A 34 15.19 13.80 -8.50
N GLY A 35 14.37 13.99 -7.47
CA GLY A 35 12.93 14.27 -7.51
C GLY A 35 12.59 15.43 -6.56
N ASP A 36 11.37 15.43 -6.03
CA ASP A 36 10.87 16.49 -5.14
C ASP A 36 10.90 16.10 -3.64
N GLY A 37 11.31 14.86 -3.34
CA GLY A 37 11.46 14.37 -1.97
C GLY A 37 10.14 13.95 -1.33
N ASP A 38 9.06 13.88 -2.10
CA ASP A 38 7.73 13.58 -1.59
C ASP A 38 7.40 12.08 -1.61
N PHE A 39 8.23 11.25 -2.26
CA PHE A 39 7.91 9.83 -2.50
C PHE A 39 7.56 9.06 -1.22
N GLY A 40 8.43 9.12 -0.20
CA GLY A 40 8.22 8.43 1.07
C GLY A 40 6.95 8.89 1.77
N TYR A 41 6.78 10.21 1.90
CA TYR A 41 5.56 10.83 2.46
C TYR A 41 4.29 10.42 1.69
N SER A 42 4.32 10.43 0.36
CA SER A 42 3.20 10.05 -0.49
C SER A 42 2.79 8.60 -0.29
N LEU A 43 3.74 7.68 -0.17
CA LEU A 43 3.45 6.27 0.16
C LEU A 43 2.94 6.11 1.60
N ALA A 44 3.58 6.77 2.57
CA ALA A 44 3.20 6.69 3.98
C ALA A 44 1.76 7.15 4.21
N ARG A 45 1.28 8.18 3.51
CA ARG A 45 -0.15 8.56 3.57
C ARG A 45 -1.09 7.47 3.09
N GLY A 46 -0.75 6.78 1.99
CA GLY A 46 -1.58 5.73 1.42
C GLY A 46 -1.62 4.48 2.27
N PHE A 47 -0.44 3.96 2.60
CA PHE A 47 -0.31 2.75 3.41
C PHE A 47 -0.68 3.00 4.88
N GLY A 48 -0.44 4.20 5.41
CA GLY A 48 -0.94 4.61 6.71
C GLY A 48 -2.46 4.56 6.77
N LYS A 49 -3.15 5.07 5.73
CA LYS A 49 -4.61 4.96 5.66
C LYS A 49 -5.10 3.51 5.55
N LEU A 50 -4.39 2.67 4.81
CA LEU A 50 -4.69 1.24 4.74
C LEU A 50 -4.61 0.58 6.12
N ILE A 51 -3.62 0.96 6.93
CA ILE A 51 -3.43 0.41 8.28
C ILE A 51 -4.47 0.92 9.26
N GLU A 52 -4.86 2.20 9.18
CA GLU A 52 -5.98 2.75 9.96
C GLU A 52 -7.29 2.00 9.72
N ASP A 53 -7.56 1.66 8.46
CA ASP A 53 -8.81 1.01 8.05
C ASP A 53 -8.75 -0.53 8.17
N TRP A 54 -7.59 -1.09 8.53
CA TRP A 54 -7.26 -2.51 8.36
C TRP A 54 -8.24 -3.47 9.05
N ASP A 55 -8.56 -3.22 10.32
CA ASP A 55 -9.43 -4.10 11.09
C ASP A 55 -10.91 -3.97 10.68
N ALA A 56 -11.26 -2.90 9.97
CA ALA A 56 -12.59 -2.68 9.41
C ALA A 56 -12.71 -3.14 7.94
N MET A 57 -11.62 -3.59 7.31
CA MET A 57 -11.64 -4.08 5.94
C MET A 57 -12.25 -5.48 5.88
N GLU A 58 -13.43 -5.56 5.26
CA GLU A 58 -14.07 -6.84 4.96
C GLU A 58 -13.66 -7.35 3.56
N TYR A 59 -13.21 -8.61 3.52
CA TYR A 59 -12.84 -9.35 2.31
C TYR A 59 -12.94 -10.86 2.55
N ASP A 60 -13.42 -11.60 1.54
CA ASP A 60 -13.64 -13.05 1.65
C ASP A 60 -12.49 -13.88 1.02
N ASP A 61 -11.71 -13.27 0.13
CA ASP A 61 -10.62 -13.91 -0.58
C ASP A 61 -9.49 -12.93 -0.92
N VAL A 62 -8.42 -13.45 -1.54
CA VAL A 62 -7.23 -12.66 -1.89
C VAL A 62 -7.56 -11.56 -2.90
N SER A 63 -8.43 -11.84 -3.86
CA SER A 63 -8.86 -10.84 -4.85
C SER A 63 -9.57 -9.66 -4.18
N GLY A 64 -10.45 -9.96 -3.22
CA GLY A 64 -11.11 -8.98 -2.37
C GLY A 64 -10.12 -8.12 -1.58
N LEU A 65 -9.17 -8.75 -0.90
CA LEU A 65 -8.10 -8.07 -0.15
C LEU A 65 -7.29 -7.11 -1.05
N LEU A 66 -6.80 -7.61 -2.19
CA LEU A 66 -5.96 -6.83 -3.11
C LEU A 66 -6.75 -5.69 -3.75
N LYS A 67 -8.02 -5.92 -4.12
CA LYS A 67 -8.90 -4.88 -4.65
C LYS A 67 -9.21 -3.78 -3.62
N LYS A 68 -9.47 -4.15 -2.36
CA LYS A 68 -9.69 -3.18 -1.27
C LYS A 68 -8.43 -2.35 -1.04
N THR A 69 -7.27 -3.00 -1.00
CA THR A 69 -5.96 -2.34 -0.92
C THR A 69 -5.78 -1.34 -2.07
N ALA A 70 -5.99 -1.78 -3.31
CA ALA A 70 -5.90 -0.93 -4.51
C ALA A 70 -6.77 0.34 -4.41
N MET A 71 -8.02 0.20 -3.95
CA MET A 71 -8.94 1.34 -3.80
C MET A 71 -8.43 2.35 -2.77
N VAL A 72 -7.94 1.89 -1.60
CA VAL A 72 -7.38 2.77 -0.58
C VAL A 72 -6.17 3.53 -1.14
N LEU A 73 -5.19 2.81 -1.68
CA LEU A 73 -3.95 3.40 -2.20
C LEU A 73 -4.21 4.39 -3.34
N SER A 74 -5.09 4.06 -4.28
CA SER A 74 -5.43 4.94 -5.42
C SER A 74 -6.06 6.26 -4.98
N SER A 75 -6.72 6.30 -3.81
CA SER A 75 -7.43 7.47 -3.32
C SER A 75 -6.59 8.37 -2.39
N ARG A 76 -5.44 7.87 -1.91
CA ARG A 76 -4.65 8.52 -0.85
C ARG A 76 -3.21 8.80 -1.24
N ILE A 77 -2.60 7.98 -2.09
CA ILE A 77 -1.26 8.24 -2.61
C ILE A 77 -1.36 9.31 -3.69
N GLY A 78 -0.62 10.40 -3.52
CA GLY A 78 -0.53 11.49 -4.49
C GLY A 78 0.45 11.21 -5.64
N GLY A 79 0.47 12.11 -6.62
CA GLY A 79 1.41 12.08 -7.73
C GLY A 79 1.28 10.84 -8.61
N THR A 80 2.37 10.52 -9.33
CA THR A 80 2.43 9.36 -10.24
C THR A 80 2.37 8.02 -9.49
N SER A 81 2.81 7.99 -8.23
CA SER A 81 2.83 6.80 -7.40
C SER A 81 1.42 6.23 -7.14
N GLY A 82 0.40 7.08 -7.02
CA GLY A 82 -0.97 6.64 -6.75
C GLY A 82 -1.53 5.70 -7.83
N PRO A 83 -1.59 6.13 -9.11
CA PRO A 83 -2.00 5.27 -10.21
C PRO A 83 -1.13 4.01 -10.37
N ILE A 84 0.19 4.11 -10.13
CA ILE A 84 1.11 2.97 -10.25
C ILE A 84 0.79 1.90 -9.20
N TRP A 85 0.80 2.27 -7.91
CA TRP A 85 0.53 1.34 -6.82
C TRP A 85 -0.91 0.84 -6.82
N GLY A 86 -1.86 1.75 -7.07
CA GLY A 86 -3.27 1.39 -7.24
C GLY A 86 -3.47 0.34 -8.33
N THR A 87 -2.87 0.54 -9.51
CA THR A 87 -2.98 -0.42 -10.62
C THR A 87 -2.24 -1.73 -10.34
N ALA A 88 -1.06 -1.66 -9.70
CA ALA A 88 -0.29 -2.85 -9.33
C ALA A 88 -1.12 -3.79 -8.45
N PHE A 89 -1.78 -3.27 -7.41
CA PHE A 89 -2.67 -4.07 -6.56
C PHE A 89 -3.97 -4.48 -7.26
N LEU A 90 -4.51 -3.65 -8.16
CA LEU A 90 -5.75 -3.95 -8.89
C LEU A 90 -5.57 -5.07 -9.93
N ARG A 91 -4.36 -5.27 -10.43
CA ARG A 91 -4.05 -6.20 -11.54
C ARG A 91 -3.21 -7.41 -11.11
N ALA A 92 -2.88 -7.52 -9.82
CA ALA A 92 -2.17 -8.65 -9.24
C ALA A 92 -3.04 -9.92 -9.15
#